data_AF-A0A527PQ03-F1
#
_entry.id   AF-A0A527PQ03-F1
#
_cell.length_a   1.000
_cell.length_b   1.000
_cell.length_c   1.000
_cell.angle_alpha   90.00
_cell.angle_beta   90.00
_cell.angle_gamma   90.00
#
_symmetry.space_group_name_H-M   'P 1'
#
loop_
_entity.id
_entity.type
_entity.pdbx_description
1 polymer ?
#
loop_
_entity_poly.entity_id
_entity_poly.type
_entity_poly.pdbx_seq_one_letter_code
_entity_poly.pdbx_strand_id
1 'polypeptide(L)'
;MNYWLKWLLINVAALVLATLIGLLVLSQVYVLKLNVRHNPASPLVLGFIVSVAVAIAAPATRFMPRFIVLSAIFAGEYLLSFAVSNVTLFMANAYWDGDVGAEKPWIYGGAIIPLVTGVTGYLALRRYRLSNVADVFR
;
A
#
# COMPACT_ATOMS: atom_id res chain seq x y z
N MET A 1 15.93 17.73 -22.00
CA MET A 1 15.51 17.24 -20.67
C MET A 1 16.23 15.93 -20.36
N ASN A 2 17.00 15.87 -19.27
CA ASN A 2 17.77 14.68 -18.86
C ASN A 2 16.83 13.46 -18.69
N TYR A 3 17.24 12.27 -19.15
CA TYR A 3 16.47 11.02 -19.03
C TYR A 3 16.07 10.72 -17.57
N TRP A 4 16.93 11.09 -16.61
CA TRP A 4 16.65 10.99 -15.19
C TRP A 4 15.49 11.86 -14.73
N LEU A 5 15.42 13.11 -15.22
CA LEU A 5 14.33 14.02 -14.88
C LEU A 5 13.00 13.54 -15.47
N LYS A 6 13.01 13.04 -16.71
CA LYS A 6 11.81 12.43 -17.32
C LYS A 6 11.33 11.20 -16.53
N TRP A 7 12.26 10.34 -16.10
CA TRP A 7 11.92 9.16 -15.32
C TRP A 7 11.36 9.52 -13.94
N LEU A 8 11.92 10.54 -13.29
CA LEU A 8 11.41 11.06 -12.02
C LEU A 8 9.97 11.59 -12.17
N LEU A 9 9.67 12.31 -13.25
CA LEU A 9 8.31 12.77 -13.53
C LEU A 9 7.33 11.59 -13.72
N ILE A 10 7.74 10.53 -14.43
CA ILE A 10 6.95 9.29 -14.56
C ILE A 10 6.71 8.64 -13.19
N ASN A 11 7.74 8.62 -12.34
CA ASN A 11 7.64 8.05 -11.00
C ASN A 11 6.64 8.82 -10.12
N VAL A 12 6.73 10.16 -10.13
CA VAL A 12 5.80 11.03 -9.42
C VAL A 12 4.38 10.88 -9.97
N ALA A 13 4.20 10.86 -11.29
CA ALA A 13 2.89 10.67 -11.92
C ALA A 13 2.26 9.32 -11.53
N ALA A 14 3.06 8.24 -11.52
CA ALA A 14 2.59 6.92 -11.11
C ALA A 14 2.16 6.92 -9.63
N LEU A 15 2.92 7.56 -8.75
CA LEU A 15 2.59 7.68 -7.33
C LEU A 15 1.31 8.50 -7.10
N VAL A 16 1.16 9.62 -7.79
CA VAL A 16 -0.04 10.47 -7.69
C VAL A 16 -1.28 9.70 -8.15
N LEU A 17 -1.21 9.04 -9.30
CA LEU A 17 -2.33 8.23 -9.81
C LEU A 17 -2.64 7.05 -8.89
N ALA A 18 -1.62 6.36 -8.36
CA ALA A 18 -1.83 5.29 -7.38
C ALA A 18 -2.49 5.80 -6.10
N THR A 19 -2.14 7.02 -5.66
CA THR A 19 -2.78 7.65 -4.50
C THR A 19 -4.26 7.94 -4.75
N LEU A 20 -4.63 8.34 -5.98
CA LEU A 20 -6.05 8.47 -6.36
C LEU A 20 -6.79 7.13 -6.27
N ILE A 21 -6.16 6.02 -6.69
CA ILE A 21 -6.73 4.68 -6.48
C ILE A 21 -6.92 4.40 -4.99
N GLY A 22 -5.94 4.74 -4.14
CA GLY A 22 -6.06 4.62 -2.69
C GLY A 22 -7.24 5.42 -2.11
N LEU A 23 -7.48 6.64 -2.62
CA LEU A 23 -8.63 7.45 -2.25
C LEU A 23 -9.97 6.84 -2.70
N LEU A 24 -10.01 6.22 -3.89
CA LEU A 24 -11.19 5.48 -4.33
C LEU A 24 -11.49 4.28 -3.41
N VAL A 25 -10.46 3.52 -3.01
CA VAL A 25 -10.63 2.42 -2.05
C VAL A 25 -11.12 2.94 -0.70
N LEU A 26 -10.55 4.05 -0.20
CA LEU A 26 -11.04 4.70 1.03
C LEU A 26 -12.52 5.08 0.94
N SER A 27 -12.93 5.65 -0.20
CA SER A 27 -14.34 5.99 -0.44
C SER A 27 -15.23 4.75 -0.32
N GLN A 28 -14.82 3.62 -0.88
CA GLN A 28 -15.56 2.36 -0.74
C GLN A 28 -15.62 1.87 0.71
N VAL A 29 -14.56 2.03 1.50
CA VAL A 29 -14.56 1.69 2.93
C VAL A 29 -15.64 2.48 3.68
N TYR A 30 -15.78 3.78 3.39
CA TYR A 30 -16.83 4.60 4.00
C TYR A 30 -18.23 4.24 3.50
N VAL A 31 -18.41 4.06 2.19
CA VAL A 31 -19.71 3.74 1.58
C VAL A 31 -20.23 2.39 2.06
N LEU A 32 -19.36 1.37 2.09
CA LEU A 32 -19.70 0.00 2.48
C LEU A 32 -19.60 -0.23 4.00
N LYS A 33 -19.21 0.79 4.77
CA LYS A 33 -19.00 0.73 6.23
C LYS A 33 -18.12 -0.46 6.63
N LEU A 34 -17.03 -0.68 5.89
CA LEU A 34 -16.13 -1.79 6.15
C LEU A 34 -15.37 -1.57 7.45
N ASN A 35 -15.22 -2.64 8.23
CA ASN A 35 -14.43 -2.61 9.44
C ASN A 35 -12.94 -2.65 9.10
N VAL A 36 -12.33 -1.46 9.02
CA VAL A 36 -10.92 -1.30 8.65
C VAL A 36 -10.24 -0.42 9.70
N ARG A 37 -9.70 -1.08 10.73
CA ARG A 37 -9.03 -0.45 11.88
C ARG A 37 -9.94 0.54 12.63
N HIS A 38 -9.42 1.14 13.70
CA HIS A 38 -10.13 2.20 14.42
C HIS A 38 -10.25 3.50 13.59
N ASN A 39 -9.25 3.79 12.75
CA ASN A 39 -9.26 4.93 11.84
C ASN A 39 -9.23 4.45 10.38
N PRO A 40 -10.35 4.59 9.63
CA PRO A 40 -10.46 4.15 8.24
C PRO A 40 -9.47 4.80 7.29
N ALA A 41 -8.99 6.02 7.59
CA ALA A 41 -8.01 6.72 6.75
C ALA A 41 -6.56 6.25 7.01
N SER A 42 -6.31 5.53 8.10
CA SER A 42 -4.95 5.10 8.44
C SER A 42 -4.26 4.22 7.38
N PRO A 43 -4.93 3.27 6.69
CA PRO A 43 -4.31 2.49 5.63
C PRO A 43 -3.91 3.36 4.42
N LEU A 44 -4.63 4.46 4.14
CA LEU A 44 -4.22 5.41 3.09
C LEU A 44 -2.86 6.03 3.41
N VAL A 45 -2.72 6.54 4.64
CA VAL A 45 -1.51 7.25 5.08
C VAL A 45 -0.32 6.30 5.10
N LEU A 46 -0.51 5.10 5.65
CA LEU A 46 0.53 4.07 5.67
C LEU A 46 0.89 3.60 4.26
N GLY A 47 -0.11 3.33 3.42
CA GLY A 47 0.11 2.98 2.02
C GLY A 47 0.83 4.05 1.23
N PHE A 48 0.58 5.33 1.53
CA PHE A 48 1.30 6.45 0.94
C PHE A 48 2.77 6.47 1.37
N ILE A 49 3.05 6.37 2.67
CA ILE A 49 4.42 6.32 3.21
C ILE A 49 5.21 5.16 2.58
N VAL A 50 4.59 3.97 2.53
CA VAL A 50 5.20 2.77 1.93
C VAL A 50 5.41 2.95 0.43
N SER A 51 4.42 3.47 -0.30
CA SER A 51 4.51 3.71 -1.73
C SER A 51 5.61 4.73 -2.06
N VAL A 52 5.81 5.76 -1.24
CA VAL A 52 6.93 6.70 -1.37
C VAL A 52 8.26 5.97 -1.15
N ALA A 53 8.40 5.20 -0.08
CA ALA A 53 9.61 4.45 0.21
C ALA A 53 9.96 3.47 -0.94
N VAL A 54 8.96 2.73 -1.44
CA VAL A 54 9.12 1.83 -2.58
C VAL A 54 9.45 2.61 -3.86
N ALA A 55 8.79 3.74 -4.12
CA ALA A 55 9.05 4.55 -5.30
C ALA A 55 10.49 5.09 -5.35
N ILE A 56 11.08 5.39 -4.19
CA ILE A 56 12.47 5.84 -4.04
C ILE A 56 13.44 4.65 -4.18
N ALA A 57 13.17 3.53 -3.50
CA ALA A 57 14.10 2.40 -3.45
C ALA A 57 14.08 1.50 -4.69
N ALA A 58 12.95 1.43 -5.40
CA ALA A 58 12.76 0.51 -6.52
C ALA A 58 13.55 0.92 -7.77
N PRO A 59 14.06 -0.04 -8.56
CA PRO A 59 14.85 0.23 -9.75
C PRO A 59 14.05 0.95 -10.85
N ALA A 60 14.74 1.48 -11.86
CA ALA A 60 14.07 2.06 -13.02
C ALA A 60 13.17 1.02 -13.71
N THR A 61 11.89 1.35 -13.82
CA THR A 61 10.83 0.55 -14.45
C THR A 61 10.00 1.43 -15.38
N ARG A 62 9.27 0.81 -16.31
CA ARG A 62 8.26 1.51 -17.13
C ARG A 62 7.09 1.99 -16.26
N PHE A 63 6.31 2.94 -16.77
CA PHE A 63 5.16 3.53 -16.07
C PHE A 63 4.14 2.48 -15.60
N MET A 64 3.67 1.61 -16.50
CA MET A 64 2.56 0.69 -16.19
C MET A 64 2.87 -0.27 -15.04
N PRO A 65 3.98 -1.03 -15.03
CA PRO A 65 4.32 -1.87 -13.88
C PRO A 65 4.44 -1.08 -12.58
N ARG A 66 4.99 0.14 -12.65
CA ARG A 66 5.14 1.01 -11.48
C ARG A 66 3.79 1.45 -10.93
N PHE A 67 2.92 1.97 -11.79
CA PHE A 67 1.57 2.39 -11.42
C PHE A 67 0.76 1.23 -10.83
N ILE A 68 0.79 0.05 -11.46
CA ILE A 68 0.07 -1.13 -10.98
C ILE A 68 0.56 -1.53 -9.59
N VAL A 69 1.87 -1.65 -9.38
CA VAL A 69 2.41 -2.07 -8.08
C VAL A 69 2.14 -1.05 -6.99
N LEU A 70 2.32 0.25 -7.26
CA LEU A 70 2.02 1.29 -6.27
C LEU A 70 0.52 1.31 -5.93
N SER A 71 -0.36 1.13 -6.92
CA SER A 71 -1.81 1.02 -6.67
C SER A 71 -2.15 -0.22 -5.85
N ALA A 72 -1.47 -1.34 -6.10
CA ALA A 72 -1.62 -2.57 -5.35
C ALA A 72 -1.15 -2.44 -3.90
N ILE A 73 -0.16 -1.59 -3.59
CA ILE A 73 0.22 -1.27 -2.20
C ILE A 73 -0.99 -0.64 -1.49
N PHE A 74 -1.61 0.39 -2.06
CA PHE A 74 -2.79 1.01 -1.46
C PHE A 74 -3.94 0.01 -1.26
N ALA A 75 -4.30 -0.75 -2.30
CA ALA A 75 -5.35 -1.76 -2.19
C ALA A 75 -5.01 -2.85 -1.15
N GLY A 76 -3.74 -3.28 -1.12
CA GLY A 76 -3.22 -4.27 -0.18
C GLY A 76 -3.28 -3.81 1.27
N GLU A 77 -2.95 -2.54 1.54
CA GLU A 77 -3.08 -1.94 2.88
C GLU A 77 -4.51 -2.03 3.38
N TYR A 78 -5.49 -1.66 2.55
CA TYR A 78 -6.91 -1.75 2.91
C TYR A 78 -7.37 -3.18 3.10
N LEU A 79 -7.01 -4.08 2.18
CA LEU A 79 -7.42 -5.47 2.23
C LEU A 79 -6.88 -6.19 3.47
N LEU A 80 -5.59 -6.00 3.76
CA LEU A 80 -4.95 -6.58 4.93
C LEU A 80 -5.45 -5.95 6.22
N SER A 81 -5.68 -4.63 6.24
CA SER A 81 -6.26 -3.95 7.41
C SER A 81 -7.68 -4.44 7.68
N PHE A 82 -8.48 -4.65 6.65
CA PHE A 82 -9.80 -5.26 6.76
C PHE A 82 -9.70 -6.70 7.31
N ALA A 83 -8.87 -7.54 6.70
CA ALA A 83 -8.71 -8.93 7.12
C ALA A 83 -8.25 -9.04 8.58
N VAL A 84 -7.20 -8.31 8.96
CA VAL A 84 -6.68 -8.29 10.33
C VAL A 84 -7.75 -7.80 11.31
N SER A 85 -8.45 -6.70 11.00
CA SER A 85 -9.49 -6.17 11.89
C SER A 85 -10.61 -7.18 12.15
N ASN A 86 -11.07 -7.89 11.12
CA ASN A 86 -12.12 -8.90 11.27
C ASN A 86 -11.63 -10.16 12.00
N VAL A 87 -10.41 -10.62 11.71
CA VAL A 87 -9.80 -11.75 12.43
C VAL A 87 -9.63 -11.40 13.91
N THR A 88 -9.15 -10.20 14.23
CA THR A 88 -8.99 -9.77 15.63
C THR A 88 -10.31 -9.71 16.37
N LEU A 89 -11.37 -9.15 15.77
CA LEU A 89 -12.71 -9.17 16.38
C LEU A 89 -13.22 -10.58 16.61
N PHE A 90 -13.03 -11.48 15.65
CA PHE A 90 -13.39 -12.88 15.81
C PHE A 90 -12.64 -13.51 16.99
N MET A 91 -11.34 -13.26 17.11
CA MET A 91 -10.51 -13.79 18.20
C MET A 91 -10.91 -13.23 19.56
N ALA A 92 -11.21 -11.93 19.63
CA ALA A 92 -11.68 -11.29 20.85
C ALA A 92 -12.97 -11.94 21.37
N ASN A 93 -13.93 -12.14 20.47
CA ASN A 93 -15.23 -12.71 20.81
C ASN A 93 -15.18 -14.20 21.15
N ALA A 94 -14.36 -14.98 20.46
CA ALA A 94 -14.37 -16.44 20.59
C ALA A 94 -13.31 -17.00 21.54
N TYR A 95 -12.23 -16.25 21.83
CA TYR A 95 -11.06 -16.79 22.53
C TYR A 95 -10.45 -15.87 23.60
N TRP A 96 -10.81 -14.59 23.66
CA TRP A 96 -10.30 -13.66 24.67
C TRP A 96 -11.37 -13.18 25.65
N ASP A 97 -12.46 -13.94 25.83
CA ASP A 97 -13.58 -13.59 26.73
C ASP A 97 -14.15 -12.17 26.50
N GLY A 98 -14.06 -11.66 25.26
CA GLY A 98 -14.47 -10.29 24.94
C GLY A 98 -13.54 -9.22 25.47
N ASP A 99 -12.30 -9.55 25.89
CA ASP A 99 -11.30 -8.58 26.31
C ASP A 99 -10.80 -7.73 25.13
N VAL A 100 -11.44 -6.58 24.99
CA VAL A 100 -11.12 -5.49 24.06
C VAL A 100 -9.71 -4.90 24.31
N GLY A 101 -9.08 -5.22 25.44
CA GLY A 101 -7.67 -4.92 25.71
C GLY A 101 -6.70 -5.81 24.95
N ALA A 102 -7.05 -7.08 24.74
CA ALA A 102 -6.22 -8.07 24.05
C ALA A 102 -6.16 -7.87 22.54
N GLU A 103 -7.13 -7.18 21.94
CA GLU A 103 -7.14 -6.82 20.51
C GLU A 103 -6.23 -5.63 20.18
N LYS A 104 -5.92 -4.77 21.14
CA LYS A 104 -5.15 -3.53 20.93
C LYS A 104 -3.81 -3.81 20.24
N PRO A 105 -2.95 -4.75 20.67
CA PRO A 105 -1.68 -5.02 20.01
C PRO A 105 -1.82 -5.45 18.55
N TRP A 106 -2.95 -6.03 18.14
CA TRP A 106 -3.19 -6.49 16.77
C TRP A 106 -3.76 -5.39 15.88
N ILE A 107 -4.65 -4.57 16.43
CA ILE A 107 -5.17 -3.35 15.77
C ILE A 107 -4.06 -2.29 15.63
N TYR A 108 -3.17 -2.19 16.63
CA TYR A 108 -2.01 -1.29 16.65
C TYR A 108 -0.76 -1.91 16.02
N GLY A 109 -0.67 -3.24 15.91
CA GLY A 109 0.39 -4.02 15.25
C GLY A 109 0.49 -3.81 13.73
N GLY A 110 -0.26 -2.83 13.21
CA GLY A 110 -0.27 -2.36 11.83
C GLY A 110 1.04 -1.78 11.31
N ALA A 111 2.20 -2.11 11.90
CA ALA A 111 3.51 -1.97 11.26
C ALA A 111 3.82 -3.16 10.33
N ILE A 112 3.23 -4.34 10.59
CA ILE A 112 3.45 -5.53 9.76
C ILE A 112 2.83 -5.36 8.37
N ILE A 113 1.64 -4.77 8.28
CA ILE A 113 0.94 -4.57 7.00
C ILE A 113 1.79 -3.70 6.04
N PRO A 114 2.26 -2.50 6.45
CA PRO A 114 3.21 -1.67 5.69
C PRO A 114 4.48 -2.39 5.25
N LEU A 115 5.02 -3.24 6.11
CA LEU A 115 6.20 -4.04 5.79
C LEU A 115 5.90 -5.06 4.70
N VAL A 116 4.81 -5.80 4.83
CA VAL A 116 4.41 -6.84 3.87
C VAL A 116 4.12 -6.24 2.50
N THR A 117 3.31 -5.19 2.44
CA THR A 117 2.98 -4.50 1.17
C THR A 117 4.21 -3.84 0.56
N GLY A 118 5.06 -3.21 1.37
CA GLY A 118 6.28 -2.55 0.92
C GLY A 118 7.31 -3.50 0.35
N VAL A 119 7.63 -4.58 1.08
CA VAL A 119 8.58 -5.61 0.62
C VAL A 119 8.05 -6.30 -0.64
N THR A 120 6.78 -6.68 -0.66
CA THR A 120 6.16 -7.32 -1.81
C THR A 120 6.18 -6.41 -3.03
N GLY A 121 5.82 -5.13 -2.86
CA GLY A 121 5.85 -4.13 -3.91
C GLY A 121 7.25 -3.89 -4.46
N TYR A 122 8.25 -3.77 -3.59
CA TYR A 122 9.66 -3.65 -4.01
C TYR A 122 10.13 -4.87 -4.82
N LEU A 123 9.87 -6.08 -4.32
CA LEU A 123 10.26 -7.32 -5.00
C LEU A 123 9.53 -7.48 -6.34
N ALA A 124 8.26 -7.10 -6.42
CA ALA A 124 7.50 -7.11 -7.66
C ALA A 124 8.11 -6.17 -8.69
N LEU A 125 8.45 -4.92 -8.31
CA LEU A 125 9.09 -3.97 -9.24
C LEU A 125 10.47 -4.40 -9.70
N ARG A 126 11.22 -5.11 -8.84
CA ARG A 126 12.53 -5.65 -9.22
C ARG A 126 12.47 -6.59 -10.42
N ARG A 127 11.35 -7.29 -10.63
CA ARG A 127 11.13 -8.18 -11.79
C ARG A 127 10.96 -7.41 -13.11
N TYR A 128 10.60 -6.13 -13.05
CA TYR A 128 10.42 -5.25 -14.22
C TYR A 128 11.58 -4.27 -14.41
N ARG A 129 12.71 -4.50 -13.73
CA ARG A 129 13.90 -3.65 -13.81
C ARG A 129 14.37 -3.53 -15.26
N LEU A 130 14.63 -2.29 -15.66
CA LEU A 130 15.29 -1.98 -16.92
C LEU A 130 16.81 -1.93 -16.74
N SER A 131 17.53 -2.25 -17.82
CA SER A 131 19.00 -2.14 -17.90
C SER A 131 19.47 -0.69 -17.79
N ASN A 132 18.75 0.23 -18.44
CA ASN A 132 19.07 1.66 -18.44
C ASN A 132 17.78 2.49 -18.31
N VAL A 133 17.87 3.66 -17.67
CA VAL A 133 16.77 4.64 -17.56
C VAL A 133 16.29 5.10 -18.94
N ALA A 134 17.20 5.15 -19.93
CA ALA A 134 16.83 5.49 -21.31
C ALA A 134 15.82 4.49 -21.92
N ASP A 135 15.83 3.23 -21.48
CA ASP A 135 14.94 2.18 -22.00
C ASP A 135 13.48 2.34 -21.53
N VAL A 136 13.22 3.27 -20.61
CA VAL A 136 11.85 3.67 -20.21
C VAL A 136 11.10 4.30 -21.37
N PHE A 137 11.82 4.94 -22.31
CA PHE A 137 11.27 5.73 -23.40
C PHE A 137 11.39 5.07 -24.78
N ARG A 138 11.89 3.84 -24.82
CA ARG A 138 11.94 2.98 -26.02
C ARG A 138 10.78 1.98 -25.97
#